data_AF-A0A947EXF5-F1
#
_entry.id   AF-A0A947EXF5-F1
#
_cell.length_a   1.000
_cell.length_b   1.000
_cell.length_c   1.000
_cell.angle_alpha   90.00
_cell.angle_beta   90.00
_cell.angle_gamma   90.00
#
_symmetry.space_group_name_H-M   'P 1'
#
loop_
_entity.id
_entity.type
_entity.pdbx_description
1 polymer ?
#
loop_
_entity_poly.entity_id
_entity_poly.type
_entity_poly.pdbx_seq_one_letter_code
_entity_poly.pdbx_strand_id
1 'polypeptide(L)'
;FNQVASQTNTKKLHQHSHLYTSGDPVEFPGRSFKITEIKEFKTGNLKKYFKNKKANITTRNFPETVENLRKKFKIKDGGSDYIFFTTNMNNEKIVIFCKKD
;
A
#
# COMPACT_ATOMS: atom_id res chain seq x y z
N PHE A 1 3.80 -17.46 -11.18
CA PHE A 1 3.97 -16.23 -11.99
C PHE A 1 2.70 -15.93 -12.81
N ASN A 2 2.12 -16.90 -13.55
CA ASN A 2 1.10 -16.58 -14.56
C ASN A 2 -0.38 -16.81 -14.21
N GLN A 3 -0.75 -17.59 -13.20
CA GLN A 3 -2.18 -17.99 -13.09
C GLN A 3 -3.11 -16.88 -12.58
N VAL A 4 -2.75 -16.18 -11.49
CA VAL A 4 -3.65 -15.18 -10.87
C VAL A 4 -3.75 -13.89 -11.70
N ALA A 5 -2.62 -13.39 -12.22
CA ALA A 5 -2.61 -12.18 -13.06
C ALA A 5 -3.31 -12.41 -14.41
N SER A 6 -3.16 -13.60 -15.01
CA SER A 6 -3.82 -13.97 -16.26
C SER A 6 -5.33 -14.19 -16.11
N GLN A 7 -5.80 -14.61 -14.94
CA GLN A 7 -7.23 -14.84 -14.69
C GLN A 7 -7.98 -13.57 -14.26
N THR A 8 -7.28 -12.58 -13.71
CA THR A 8 -7.92 -11.39 -13.10
C THR A 8 -7.63 -10.09 -13.85
N ASN A 9 -6.87 -10.12 -14.94
CA ASN A 9 -6.46 -8.91 -15.68
C ASN A 9 -5.76 -7.86 -14.80
N THR A 10 -5.11 -8.31 -13.71
CA THR A 10 -4.39 -7.44 -12.77
C THR A 10 -2.91 -7.35 -13.14
N LYS A 11 -2.35 -6.14 -13.10
CA LYS A 11 -0.91 -5.91 -13.25
C LYS A 11 -0.25 -5.95 -11.87
N LYS A 12 0.90 -6.62 -11.76
CA LYS A 12 1.67 -6.61 -10.51
C LYS A 12 2.37 -5.26 -10.38
N LEU A 13 2.30 -4.63 -9.21
CA LEU A 13 2.95 -3.33 -8.96
C LEU A 13 4.49 -3.44 -8.97
N HIS A 14 5.02 -4.58 -8.52
CA HIS A 14 6.43 -4.95 -8.62
C HIS A 14 6.62 -6.46 -8.52
N GLN A 15 7.65 -7.02 -9.17
CA GLN A 15 7.96 -8.46 -9.13
C GLN A 15 8.07 -9.00 -7.69
N HIS A 16 8.50 -8.17 -6.74
CA HIS A 16 8.68 -8.54 -5.33
C HIS A 16 7.62 -7.99 -4.36
N SER A 17 6.69 -7.14 -4.79
CA SER A 17 5.74 -6.48 -3.86
C SER A 17 4.47 -7.30 -3.57
N HIS A 18 4.20 -8.37 -4.33
CA HIS A 18 3.00 -9.22 -4.17
C HIS A 18 1.69 -8.41 -4.09
N LEU A 19 1.66 -7.24 -4.74
CA LEU A 19 0.51 -6.35 -4.85
C LEU A 19 0.04 -6.38 -6.30
N TYR A 20 -1.24 -6.65 -6.49
CA TYR A 20 -1.92 -6.74 -7.78
C TYR A 20 -2.85 -5.54 -7.91
N THR A 21 -2.82 -4.85 -9.04
CA THR A 21 -3.66 -3.67 -9.32
C THR A 21 -4.43 -3.88 -10.62
N SER A 22 -5.71 -3.52 -10.63
CA SER A 22 -6.57 -3.51 -11.81
C SER A 22 -7.21 -2.13 -11.96
N GLY A 23 -7.55 -1.75 -13.21
CA GLY A 23 -8.32 -0.53 -13.48
C GLY A 23 -9.80 -0.69 -13.13
N ASP A 24 -10.30 -1.92 -13.25
CA ASP A 24 -11.68 -2.30 -12.94
C ASP A 24 -11.75 -3.10 -11.63
N PRO A 25 -12.90 -3.09 -10.92
CA PRO A 25 -13.14 -4.01 -9.82
C PRO A 25 -13.05 -5.45 -10.32
N VAL A 26 -12.20 -6.26 -9.68
CA VAL A 26 -12.06 -7.67 -10.02
C VAL A 26 -12.33 -8.51 -8.79
N GLU A 27 -13.09 -9.58 -8.97
CA GLU A 27 -13.29 -10.58 -7.93
C GLU A 27 -11.95 -11.28 -7.65
N PHE A 28 -11.40 -11.04 -6.46
CA PHE A 28 -10.10 -11.54 -6.06
C PHE A 28 -10.25 -12.42 -4.81
N PRO A 29 -9.73 -13.66 -4.81
CA PRO A 29 -9.75 -14.52 -3.63
C PRO A 29 -8.76 -13.97 -2.59
N GLY A 30 -9.21 -13.03 -1.76
CA GLY A 30 -8.40 -12.35 -0.77
C GLY A 30 -9.03 -11.02 -0.30
N ARG A 31 -8.18 -10.10 0.15
CA ARG A 31 -8.61 -8.75 0.52
C ARG A 31 -8.44 -7.83 -0.69
N SER A 32 -9.53 -7.22 -1.12
CA SER A 32 -9.53 -6.16 -2.13
C SER A 32 -9.58 -4.80 -1.46
N PHE A 33 -8.92 -3.83 -2.08
CA PHE A 33 -8.88 -2.47 -1.59
C PHE A 33 -8.98 -1.49 -2.75
N LYS A 34 -9.74 -0.42 -2.56
CA LYS A 34 -9.82 0.69 -3.49
C LYS A 34 -8.71 1.68 -3.21
N ILE A 35 -7.84 1.92 -4.20
CA ILE A 35 -6.81 2.95 -4.12
C ILE A 35 -7.49 4.32 -4.15
N THR A 36 -7.25 5.13 -3.14
CA THR A 36 -7.74 6.51 -3.07
C THR A 36 -6.66 7.52 -3.45
N GLU A 37 -5.39 7.22 -3.18
CA GLU A 37 -4.28 8.14 -3.43
C GLU A 37 -2.94 7.39 -3.48
N ILE A 38 -1.98 7.87 -4.28
CA ILE A 38 -0.60 7.37 -4.31
C ILE A 38 0.33 8.57 -4.12
N LYS A 39 1.33 8.44 -3.23
CA LYS A 39 2.36 9.46 -2.98
C LYS A 39 3.75 8.87 -3.03
N GLU A 40 4.71 9.66 -3.45
CA GLU A 40 6.11 9.37 -3.16
C GLU A 40 6.38 9.37 -1.66
N PHE A 41 7.30 8.51 -1.21
CA PHE A 41 7.73 8.46 0.18
C PHE A 41 8.62 9.65 0.52
N LYS A 42 8.01 10.81 0.78
CA LYS A 42 8.66 12.03 1.26
C LYS A 42 8.26 12.28 2.72
N THR A 43 9.21 12.05 3.63
CA THR A 43 8.98 12.06 5.09
C THR A 43 8.37 13.34 5.63
N GLY A 44 8.72 14.51 5.08
CA GLY A 44 8.17 15.81 5.49
C GLY A 44 6.66 15.93 5.28
N ASN A 45 6.18 15.56 4.10
CA ASN A 45 4.76 15.65 3.74
C ASN A 45 3.94 14.57 4.47
N LEU A 46 4.49 13.36 4.59
CA LEU A 46 3.83 12.25 5.25
C LEU A 46 3.66 12.45 6.76
N LYS A 47 4.63 13.08 7.45
CA LYS A 47 4.47 13.41 8.88
C LYS A 47 3.26 14.29 9.16
N LYS A 48 2.99 15.28 8.31
CA LYS A 48 1.80 16.13 8.43
C LYS A 48 0.52 15.32 8.20
N TYR A 49 0.53 14.47 7.18
CA TYR A 49 -0.63 13.64 6.83
C TYR A 49 -0.99 12.61 7.92
N PHE A 50 0.01 12.00 8.55
CA PHE A 50 -0.17 10.90 9.49
C PHE A 50 -0.36 11.32 10.95
N LYS A 51 -0.15 12.59 11.27
CA LYS A 51 -0.22 13.09 12.64
C LYS A 51 -1.58 12.69 13.26
N ASN A 52 -1.53 11.88 14.32
CA ASN A 52 -2.68 11.40 15.08
C ASN A 52 -3.69 10.53 14.32
N LYS A 53 -3.34 10.01 13.14
CA LYS A 53 -4.21 9.07 12.41
C LYS A 53 -4.16 7.66 12.99
N LYS A 54 -5.28 6.95 12.88
CA LYS A 54 -5.38 5.49 13.03
C LYS A 54 -5.45 4.87 11.64
N ALA A 55 -4.52 3.99 11.30
CA ALA A 55 -4.56 3.27 10.03
C ALA A 55 -3.92 1.88 10.15
N ASN A 56 -4.41 0.95 9.32
CA ASN A 56 -3.79 -0.36 9.11
C ASN A 56 -2.64 -0.21 8.13
N ILE A 57 -1.41 -0.44 8.58
CA ILE A 57 -0.21 -0.26 7.75
C ILE A 57 0.37 -1.61 7.36
N THR A 58 0.76 -1.75 6.10
CA THR A 58 1.46 -2.92 5.58
C THR A 58 2.67 -2.48 4.76
N THR A 59 3.79 -3.18 4.89
CA THR A 59 4.98 -2.99 4.03
C THR A 59 5.14 -4.16 3.07
N ARG A 60 5.55 -3.87 1.83
CA ARG A 60 5.89 -4.87 0.82
C ARG A 60 7.06 -4.36 -0.01
N ASN A 61 8.18 -5.08 -0.04
CA ASN A 61 9.41 -4.62 -0.71
C ASN A 61 9.78 -3.19 -0.29
N PHE A 62 9.85 -2.94 1.03
CA PHE A 62 10.14 -1.63 1.61
C PHE A 62 11.19 -1.79 2.72
N PRO A 63 12.17 -0.88 2.84
CA PRO A 63 13.30 -1.07 3.76
C PRO A 63 12.95 -0.84 5.24
N GLU A 64 11.86 -0.13 5.54
CA GLU A 64 11.40 0.09 6.92
C GLU A 64 10.31 -0.91 7.31
N THR A 65 10.37 -1.40 8.55
CA THR A 65 9.32 -2.24 9.13
C THR A 65 8.08 -1.42 9.46
N VAL A 66 6.92 -2.10 9.56
CA VAL A 66 5.67 -1.48 9.99
C VAL A 66 5.81 -0.78 11.34
N GLU A 67 6.52 -1.39 12.29
CA GLU A 67 6.73 -0.81 13.62
C GLU A 67 7.54 0.50 13.56
N ASN A 68 8.62 0.54 12.78
CA ASN A 68 9.44 1.73 12.61
C ASN A 68 8.62 2.86 11.95
N LEU A 69 7.81 2.54 10.95
CA LEU A 69 6.93 3.51 10.31
C LEU A 69 5.87 4.06 11.28
N ARG A 70 5.25 3.21 12.11
CA ARG A 70 4.30 3.65 13.15
C ARG A 70 4.94 4.63 14.11
N LYS A 71 6.13 4.32 14.63
CA LYS A 71 6.88 5.21 15.54
C LYS A 71 7.25 6.53 14.85
N LYS A 72 7.79 6.46 13.63
CA LYS A 72 8.27 7.60 12.84
C LYS A 72 7.16 8.60 12.49
N PHE A 73 5.97 8.09 12.16
CA PHE A 73 4.83 8.90 11.74
C PHE A 73 3.75 9.06 12.81
N LYS A 74 3.95 8.49 14.01
CA LYS A 74 3.00 8.49 15.14
C LYS A 74 1.61 7.97 14.73
N ILE A 75 1.59 6.90 13.93
CA ILE A 75 0.35 6.27 13.46
C ILE A 75 -0.11 5.24 14.49
N LYS A 76 -1.36 5.36 14.92
CA LYS A 76 -2.01 4.38 15.80
C LYS A 76 -2.57 3.22 14.98
N ASP A 77 -2.68 2.05 15.61
CA ASP A 77 -3.23 0.87 14.95
C ASP A 77 -4.76 0.87 14.81
N GLY A 78 -5.24 0.15 13.80
CA GLY A 78 -6.66 0.01 13.47
C GLY A 78 -7.23 1.17 12.65
N GLY A 79 -8.56 1.26 12.60
CA GLY A 79 -9.29 2.22 11.77
C GLY A 79 -9.74 1.62 10.43
N SER A 80 -10.36 2.46 9.59
CA SER A 80 -10.89 2.09 8.27
C SER A 80 -9.88 2.27 7.14
N ASP A 81 -8.82 3.05 7.37
CA ASP A 81 -7.82 3.36 6.35
C ASP A 81 -6.76 2.26 6.28
N TYR A 82 -6.40 1.88 5.05
CA TYR A 82 -5.35 0.91 4.77
C TYR A 82 -4.23 1.58 3.99
N ILE A 83 -2.98 1.33 4.39
CA ILE A 83 -1.83 2.08 3.86
C ILE A 83 -0.71 1.11 3.56
N PHE A 84 -0.28 1.11 2.31
CA PHE A 84 0.76 0.23 1.83
C PHE A 84 2.02 1.05 1.54
N PHE A 85 3.11 0.69 2.19
CA PHE A 85 4.44 1.21 1.89
C PHE A 85 5.16 0.20 1.01
N THR A 86 5.56 0.63 -0.18
CA THR A 86 6.15 -0.29 -1.17
C THR A 86 7.10 0.45 -2.11
N THR A 87 7.79 -0.32 -2.94
CA THR A 87 8.66 0.17 -3.99
C THR A 87 8.05 -0.18 -5.34
N ASN A 88 7.95 0.78 -6.25
CA ASN A 88 7.35 0.61 -7.57
C ASN A 88 8.35 0.01 -8.59
N MET A 89 7.91 -0.19 -9.84
CA MET A 89 8.75 -0.69 -10.95
C MET A 89 9.98 0.16 -11.28
N ASN A 90 9.98 1.44 -10.90
CA ASN A 90 11.11 2.35 -11.12
C ASN A 90 12.08 2.37 -9.93
N ASN A 91 11.94 1.44 -8.98
CA ASN A 91 12.68 1.42 -7.71
C ASN A 91 12.43 2.64 -6.81
N GLU A 92 11.30 3.33 -6.99
CA GLU A 92 10.92 4.47 -6.18
C GLU A 92 10.05 4.04 -5.00
N LYS A 93 10.34 4.60 -3.83
CA LYS A 93 9.58 4.37 -2.61
C LYS A 93 8.27 5.15 -2.68
N ILE A 94 7.15 4.45 -2.57
CA ILE A 94 5.81 5.03 -2.62
C ILE A 94 4.93 4.59 -1.45
N VAL A 95 3.88 5.36 -1.22
CA VAL A 95 2.84 5.11 -0.23
C VAL A 95 1.50 5.11 -0.95
N ILE A 96 0.77 4.01 -0.83
CA ILE A 96 -0.54 3.82 -1.43
C ILE A 96 -1.58 3.88 -0.32
N PHE A 97 -2.52 4.80 -0.47
CA PHE A 97 -3.65 4.96 0.43
C PHE A 97 -4.84 4.24 -0.15
N CYS A 98 -5.47 3.43 0.68
CA CYS A 98 -6.53 2.54 0.31
C CYS A 98 -7.68 2.62 1.30
N LYS A 99 -8.89 2.36 0.81
CA LYS A 99 -10.03 1.99 1.63
C LYS A 99 -10.43 0.55 1.34
N LYS A 100 -10.91 -0.14 2.36
CA LYS A 100 -11.55 -1.44 2.20
C LYS A 100 -12.94 -1.16 1.63
N ASP A 101 -13.24 -1.73 0.46
CA ASP A 101 -14.61 -1.80 -0.03
C ASP A 101 -15.46 -2.74 0.84
#